data_AF-Q12YM4-F1
#
_entry.id   AF-Q12YM4-F1
#
_cell.length_a   1.000
_cell.length_b   1.000
_cell.length_c   1.000
_cell.angle_alpha   90.00
_cell.angle_beta   90.00
_cell.angle_gamma   90.00
#
_symmetry.space_group_name_H-M   'P 1'
#
loop_
_entity.id
_entity.type
_entity.pdbx_description
1 polymer ?
#
loop_
_entity_poly.entity_id
_entity_poly.type
_entity_poly.pdbx_seq_one_letter_code
_entity_poly.pdbx_strand_id
1 'polypeptide(L)'
;MKNGHILKLTIIAILILIIVPVSASAAVSDSCLDCHSSMNKFPAVIDDWENSKHAEAGITCENCHTAEADDPDAIAHMGLYMTPVVSAADCGNCHVAAFEENTRSLHSLGTLYYEVDFDGQKLPSLESEITLDEYTTASHNATVNGCQACHGTNMTGKSTDDPDVWPNNGIGRINPDGSSGSCASCHTRHVFSVEEARKPEACQQCHLGPDHPQTEIYFESKHGSIYGTEGDDWNWTEGDWKAGEDYRAPTCAVCHMSGTDELKATHDVSSRLSWELEPPVSRHTDNTANILGTPISDGTTWQEKRERMTSVCEQCHSETWVNNYYENADATVELYNKKYADSSSIVDSLRKDGLLTEQDFDEPVEFKIYEFWHHEGRRARMGAFMMGPDYVQWHGFYELLKDKAEIVEMAEQIRLNADIEANLGIDVSSEKRENDAKTTPGFEALVLLSSVLSVVMIMSRKGK
;
A
#
# COMPACT_ATOMS: atom_id res chain seq x y z
N MET A 1 3.39 -17.67 104.51
CA MET A 1 2.12 -18.43 104.50
C MET A 1 1.63 -18.43 103.06
N LYS A 2 2.08 -19.38 102.23
CA LYS A 2 1.54 -20.74 101.98
C LYS A 2 0.16 -20.73 101.29
N ASN A 3 0.13 -21.48 100.19
CA ASN A 3 -1.00 -22.01 99.40
C ASN A 3 -1.42 -21.08 98.25
N GLY A 4 -1.44 -21.49 96.98
CA GLY A 4 -1.34 -22.81 96.35
C GLY A 4 -2.26 -22.84 95.12
N HIS A 5 -1.91 -23.66 94.12
CA HIS A 5 -2.81 -24.24 93.11
C HIS A 5 -3.31 -23.35 91.95
N ILE A 6 -2.79 -23.56 90.72
CA ILE A 6 -3.39 -24.43 89.68
C ILE A 6 -2.83 -24.10 88.29
N LEU A 7 -2.32 -25.17 87.68
CA LEU A 7 -1.99 -25.39 86.29
C LEU A 7 -3.21 -25.19 85.37
N LYS A 8 -3.13 -24.30 84.38
CA LYS A 8 -3.88 -24.44 83.12
C LYS A 8 -3.00 -23.95 81.96
N LEU A 9 -2.41 -24.90 81.25
CA LEU A 9 -1.97 -24.70 79.87
C LEU A 9 -3.24 -24.50 79.02
N THR A 10 -3.34 -23.35 78.37
CA THR A 10 -4.27 -23.16 77.25
C THR A 10 -3.42 -22.82 76.04
N ILE A 11 -3.24 -23.82 75.18
CA ILE A 11 -2.68 -23.66 73.83
C ILE A 11 -3.72 -22.86 73.03
N ILE A 12 -3.43 -21.60 72.73
CA ILE A 12 -4.18 -20.82 71.74
C ILE A 12 -3.37 -20.89 70.45
N ALA A 13 -3.73 -21.84 69.59
CA ALA A 13 -3.32 -21.85 68.20
C ALA A 13 -4.17 -20.78 67.49
N ILE A 14 -3.60 -19.59 67.27
CA ILE A 14 -4.19 -18.60 66.37
C ILE A 14 -3.81 -19.03 64.96
N LEU A 15 -4.80 -19.58 64.26
CA LEU A 15 -4.78 -19.84 62.83
C LEU A 15 -4.65 -18.48 62.12
N ILE A 16 -3.44 -18.16 61.63
CA ILE A 16 -3.25 -17.05 60.69
C ILE A 16 -3.83 -17.54 59.36
N LEU A 17 -5.07 -17.16 59.09
CA LEU A 17 -5.69 -17.30 57.77
C LEU A 17 -5.00 -16.29 56.85
N ILE A 18 -3.96 -16.72 56.14
CA ILE A 18 -3.40 -15.95 55.03
C ILE A 18 -4.48 -15.96 53.95
N ILE A 19 -5.27 -14.89 53.89
CA ILE A 19 -6.11 -14.58 52.73
C ILE A 19 -5.13 -14.15 51.64
N VAL A 20 -4.66 -15.11 50.86
CA VAL A 20 -4.07 -14.82 49.55
C VAL A 20 -5.22 -14.32 48.70
N PRO A 21 -5.18 -13.09 48.15
CA PRO A 21 -6.09 -12.73 47.09
C PRO A 21 -5.67 -13.58 45.89
N VAL A 22 -6.34 -14.72 45.72
CA VAL A 22 -6.34 -15.41 44.44
C VAL A 22 -7.17 -14.53 43.54
N SER A 23 -6.49 -13.62 42.83
CA SER A 23 -7.01 -13.09 41.57
C SER A 23 -7.11 -14.29 40.64
N ALA A 24 -8.20 -15.03 40.72
CA ALA A 24 -8.59 -15.97 39.70
C ALA A 24 -8.88 -15.12 38.48
N SER A 25 -7.87 -14.95 37.61
CA SER A 25 -8.13 -14.70 36.21
C SER A 25 -9.10 -15.81 35.80
N ALA A 26 -10.31 -15.43 35.41
CA ALA A 26 -11.24 -16.38 34.83
C ALA A 26 -10.57 -16.87 33.55
N ALA A 27 -9.91 -18.03 33.62
CA ALA A 27 -9.44 -18.72 32.43
C ALA A 27 -10.67 -18.89 31.56
N VAL A 28 -10.73 -18.14 30.46
CA VAL A 28 -11.77 -18.31 29.46
C VAL A 28 -11.54 -19.71 28.92
N SER A 29 -12.38 -20.67 29.34
CA SER A 29 -12.25 -22.05 28.89
C SER A 29 -12.74 -22.10 27.44
N ASP A 30 -11.83 -21.86 26.53
CA ASP A 30 -12.04 -22.06 25.10
C ASP A 30 -11.66 -23.50 24.76
N SER A 31 -12.64 -24.27 24.29
CA SER A 31 -12.44 -25.66 23.87
C SER A 31 -11.40 -25.77 22.74
N CYS A 32 -11.27 -24.70 21.94
CA CYS A 32 -10.25 -24.57 20.92
C CYS A 32 -8.85 -24.47 21.54
N LEU A 33 -8.67 -23.61 22.54
CA LEU A 33 -7.38 -23.40 23.20
C LEU A 33 -6.87 -24.68 23.88
N ASP A 34 -7.74 -25.37 24.62
CA ASP A 34 -7.39 -26.63 25.30
C ASP A 34 -6.95 -27.71 24.29
N CYS A 35 -7.70 -27.86 23.19
CA CYS A 35 -7.41 -28.85 22.16
C CYS A 35 -6.12 -28.49 21.41
N HIS A 36 -6.00 -27.26 20.91
CA HIS A 36 -4.84 -26.80 20.15
C HIS A 36 -3.55 -26.83 20.99
N SER A 37 -3.63 -26.43 22.25
CA SER A 37 -2.50 -26.50 23.19
C SER A 37 -2.10 -27.95 23.49
N SER A 38 -3.08 -28.82 23.81
CA SER A 38 -2.79 -30.23 24.14
C SER A 38 -2.18 -31.01 22.97
N MET A 39 -2.52 -30.63 21.73
CA MET A 39 -1.99 -31.22 20.50
C MET A 39 -0.73 -30.51 19.98
N ASN A 40 -0.26 -29.45 20.66
CA ASN A 40 0.84 -28.59 20.23
C ASN A 40 0.65 -28.07 18.79
N LYS A 41 -0.56 -27.61 18.48
CA LYS A 41 -0.93 -27.02 17.19
C LYS A 41 -0.92 -25.51 17.31
N PHE A 42 -0.19 -24.86 16.39
CA PHE A 42 -0.05 -23.41 16.32
C PHE A 42 0.38 -22.73 17.64
N PRO A 43 1.45 -23.21 18.32
CA PRO A 43 1.87 -22.64 19.60
C PRO A 43 2.20 -21.15 19.51
N ALA A 44 2.73 -20.67 18.38
CA ALA A 44 2.99 -19.24 18.18
C ALA A 44 1.71 -18.40 18.05
N VAL A 45 0.67 -18.93 17.41
CA VAL A 45 -0.63 -18.24 17.30
C VAL A 45 -1.30 -18.11 18.66
N ILE A 46 -1.21 -19.18 19.46
CA ILE A 46 -1.70 -19.16 20.85
C ILE A 46 -0.93 -18.13 21.66
N ASP A 47 0.41 -18.13 21.59
CA ASP A 47 1.25 -17.16 22.30
C ASP A 47 0.93 -15.70 21.88
N ASP A 48 0.81 -15.42 20.59
CA ASP A 48 0.40 -14.11 20.08
C ASP A 48 -0.96 -13.67 20.66
N TRP A 49 -1.96 -14.56 20.62
CA TRP A 49 -3.29 -14.28 21.16
C TRP A 49 -3.24 -14.07 22.68
N GLU A 50 -2.54 -14.93 23.43
CA GLU A 50 -2.41 -14.82 24.90
C GLU A 50 -1.79 -13.47 25.32
N ASN A 51 -0.93 -12.90 24.47
CA ASN A 51 -0.30 -11.59 24.69
C ASN A 51 -1.09 -10.42 24.07
N SER A 52 -2.31 -10.65 23.57
CA SER A 52 -3.16 -9.62 22.95
C SER A 52 -4.13 -8.96 23.93
N LYS A 53 -4.59 -7.75 23.58
CA LYS A 53 -5.71 -7.10 24.28
C LYS A 53 -7.04 -7.85 24.13
N HIS A 54 -7.18 -8.67 23.09
CA HIS A 54 -8.34 -9.51 22.89
C HIS A 54 -8.41 -10.63 23.93
N ALA A 55 -7.30 -11.30 24.25
CA ALA A 55 -7.26 -12.28 25.33
C ALA A 55 -7.53 -11.63 26.70
N GLU A 56 -6.93 -10.46 26.98
CA GLU A 56 -7.22 -9.69 28.20
C GLU A 56 -8.73 -9.35 28.34
N ALA A 57 -9.39 -9.06 27.22
CA ALA A 57 -10.82 -8.76 27.15
C ALA A 57 -11.72 -10.01 27.11
N GLY A 58 -11.14 -11.21 27.05
CA GLY A 58 -11.85 -12.48 27.01
C GLY A 58 -12.46 -12.84 25.66
N ILE A 59 -11.96 -12.27 24.57
CA ILE A 59 -12.33 -12.63 23.20
C ILE A 59 -11.61 -13.93 22.81
N THR A 60 -12.36 -14.99 22.56
CA THR A 60 -11.87 -16.35 22.27
C THR A 60 -11.61 -16.58 20.79
N CYS A 61 -11.01 -17.72 20.45
CA CYS A 61 -10.88 -18.18 19.07
C CYS A 61 -12.26 -18.28 18.40
N GLU A 62 -13.23 -18.89 19.10
CA GLU A 62 -14.61 -19.05 18.60
C GLU A 62 -15.29 -17.70 18.33
N ASN A 63 -14.98 -16.63 19.08
CA ASN A 63 -15.59 -15.32 18.86
C ASN A 63 -15.24 -14.69 17.52
N CYS A 64 -14.08 -15.03 16.94
CA CYS A 64 -13.63 -14.50 15.66
C CYS A 64 -13.75 -15.52 14.51
N HIS A 65 -13.51 -16.80 14.79
CA HIS A 65 -13.40 -17.82 13.75
C HIS A 65 -14.70 -18.58 13.48
N THR A 66 -15.78 -18.37 14.23
CA THR A 66 -17.05 -19.04 13.94
C THR A 66 -17.62 -18.56 12.60
N ALA A 67 -18.03 -19.51 11.77
CA ALA A 67 -18.67 -19.26 10.47
C ALA A 67 -20.01 -19.99 10.38
N GLU A 68 -20.87 -19.55 9.46
CA GLU A 68 -22.07 -20.27 9.09
C GLU A 68 -21.74 -21.43 8.14
N ALA A 69 -22.59 -22.48 8.15
CA ALA A 69 -22.29 -23.70 7.40
C ALA A 69 -22.29 -23.53 5.88
N ASP A 70 -22.93 -22.47 5.38
CA ASP A 70 -23.03 -22.11 3.97
C ASP A 70 -22.03 -21.04 3.52
N ASP A 71 -21.17 -20.54 4.42
CA ASP A 71 -20.10 -19.61 4.03
C ASP A 71 -19.06 -20.33 3.14
N PRO A 72 -18.56 -19.68 2.06
CA PRO A 72 -17.64 -20.32 1.10
C PRO A 72 -16.30 -20.79 1.69
N ASP A 73 -15.92 -20.20 2.82
CA ASP A 73 -14.70 -20.44 3.58
C ASP A 73 -14.93 -21.24 4.87
N ALA A 74 -16.16 -21.72 5.11
CA ALA A 74 -16.48 -22.52 6.28
C ALA A 74 -15.85 -23.92 6.23
N ILE A 75 -15.15 -24.26 7.29
CA ILE A 75 -14.52 -25.56 7.51
C ILE A 75 -15.17 -26.23 8.71
N ALA A 76 -15.73 -27.42 8.50
CA ALA A 76 -16.23 -28.24 9.61
C ALA A 76 -15.07 -28.67 10.51
N HIS A 77 -15.08 -28.23 11.77
CA HIS A 77 -14.04 -28.51 12.74
C HIS A 77 -14.64 -28.85 14.11
N MET A 78 -14.42 -30.09 14.56
CA MET A 78 -14.86 -30.58 15.88
C MET A 78 -16.36 -30.39 16.19
N GLY A 79 -17.22 -30.45 15.16
CA GLY A 79 -18.67 -30.31 15.30
C GLY A 79 -19.17 -28.86 15.20
N LEU A 80 -18.28 -27.91 14.93
CA LEU A 80 -18.56 -26.51 14.62
C LEU A 80 -18.15 -26.21 13.17
N TYR A 81 -18.52 -25.02 12.68
CA TYR A 81 -18.04 -24.47 11.41
C TYR A 81 -17.15 -23.26 11.71
N MET A 82 -15.93 -23.30 11.17
CA MET A 82 -14.90 -22.30 11.43
C MET A 82 -14.43 -21.70 10.11
N THR A 83 -14.15 -20.40 10.08
CA THR A 83 -13.46 -19.74 8.97
C THR A 83 -11.99 -19.45 9.33
N PRO A 84 -11.03 -19.75 8.44
CA PRO A 84 -9.68 -19.22 8.52
C PRO A 84 -9.57 -17.75 8.03
N VAL A 85 -10.62 -17.21 7.41
CA VAL A 85 -10.68 -15.86 6.83
C VAL A 85 -11.61 -14.99 7.66
N VAL A 86 -11.13 -14.55 8.83
CA VAL A 86 -11.85 -13.54 9.62
C VAL A 86 -11.94 -12.26 8.79
N SER A 87 -13.16 -11.87 8.44
CA SER A 87 -13.47 -10.77 7.54
C SER A 87 -13.44 -9.41 8.24
N ALA A 88 -13.53 -8.33 7.46
CA ALA A 88 -13.72 -7.00 8.04
C ALA A 88 -15.09 -6.88 8.75
N ALA A 89 -16.13 -7.55 8.25
CA ALA A 89 -17.45 -7.55 8.88
C ALA A 89 -17.47 -8.30 10.21
N ASP A 90 -16.68 -9.38 10.35
CA ASP A 90 -16.52 -10.08 11.63
C ASP A 90 -15.98 -9.14 12.72
N CYS A 91 -14.94 -8.37 12.38
CA CYS A 91 -14.41 -7.32 13.24
C CYS A 91 -15.47 -6.26 13.55
N GLY A 92 -16.29 -5.90 12.54
CA GLY A 92 -17.36 -4.90 12.62
C GLY A 92 -18.46 -5.22 13.62
N ASN A 93 -18.63 -6.48 14.02
CA ASN A 93 -19.59 -6.86 15.07
C ASN A 93 -19.26 -6.23 16.43
N CYS A 94 -17.98 -5.95 16.69
CA CYS A 94 -17.53 -5.25 17.90
C CYS A 94 -16.99 -3.85 17.60
N HIS A 95 -16.28 -3.67 16.49
CA HIS A 95 -15.60 -2.44 16.09
C HIS A 95 -16.35 -1.67 14.99
N VAL A 96 -17.65 -1.41 15.23
CA VAL A 96 -18.57 -0.81 14.24
C VAL A 96 -18.00 0.46 13.59
N ALA A 97 -17.52 1.41 14.40
CA ALA A 97 -17.00 2.68 13.87
C ALA A 97 -15.78 2.50 12.96
N ALA A 98 -14.81 1.67 13.38
CA ALA A 98 -13.61 1.39 12.60
C ALA A 98 -13.95 0.66 11.29
N PHE A 99 -14.89 -0.28 11.34
CA PHE A 99 -15.37 -0.98 10.15
C PHE A 99 -16.04 -0.03 9.16
N GLU A 100 -16.98 0.81 9.62
CA GLU A 100 -17.65 1.80 8.77
C GLU A 100 -16.68 2.83 8.19
N GLU A 101 -15.66 3.23 8.97
CA GLU A 101 -14.59 4.15 8.57
C GLU A 101 -13.69 3.57 7.50
N ASN A 102 -13.20 2.34 7.70
CA ASN A 102 -12.38 1.67 6.70
C ASN A 102 -13.18 1.41 5.42
N THR A 103 -14.43 0.95 5.54
CA THR A 103 -15.28 0.56 4.40
C THR A 103 -15.49 1.69 3.39
N ARG A 104 -15.52 2.95 3.84
CA ARG A 104 -15.67 4.13 2.95
C ARG A 104 -14.36 4.74 2.47
N SER A 105 -13.22 4.26 2.98
CA SER A 105 -11.91 4.77 2.59
C SER A 105 -11.46 4.20 1.23
N LEU A 106 -10.46 4.81 0.61
CA LEU A 106 -9.86 4.25 -0.61
C LEU A 106 -9.17 2.89 -0.36
N HIS A 107 -8.75 2.61 0.88
CA HIS A 107 -8.12 1.34 1.24
C HIS A 107 -9.07 0.13 1.06
N SER A 108 -10.35 0.27 1.40
CA SER A 108 -11.33 -0.81 1.15
C SER A 108 -11.60 -1.01 -0.35
N LEU A 109 -11.28 -0.05 -1.19
CA LEU A 109 -11.48 -0.13 -2.64
C LEU A 109 -10.23 -0.64 -3.38
N GLY A 110 -9.16 -1.00 -2.67
CA GLY A 110 -7.87 -1.40 -3.24
C GLY A 110 -7.97 -2.48 -4.32
N THR A 111 -8.71 -3.57 -4.04
CA THR A 111 -8.95 -4.65 -5.02
C THR A 111 -9.81 -4.17 -6.18
N LEU A 112 -10.80 -3.30 -5.96
CA LEU A 112 -11.72 -2.84 -7.01
C LEU A 112 -11.05 -1.90 -8.02
N TYR A 113 -10.18 -1.00 -7.55
CA TYR A 113 -9.36 -0.18 -8.45
C TYR A 113 -8.54 -1.08 -9.38
N TYR A 114 -7.86 -2.04 -8.76
CA TYR A 114 -7.08 -3.05 -9.46
C TYR A 114 -7.95 -3.87 -10.44
N GLU A 115 -9.11 -4.41 -10.03
CA GLU A 115 -9.97 -5.23 -10.89
C GLU A 115 -10.56 -4.45 -12.07
N VAL A 116 -10.90 -3.17 -11.90
CA VAL A 116 -11.38 -2.32 -13.00
C VAL A 116 -10.28 -2.05 -14.01
N ASP A 117 -9.04 -1.89 -13.56
CA ASP A 117 -7.90 -1.78 -14.46
C ASP A 117 -7.71 -3.11 -15.25
N PHE A 118 -7.91 -4.26 -14.60
CA PHE A 118 -7.85 -5.61 -15.23
C PHE A 118 -8.97 -5.91 -16.23
N ASP A 119 -10.25 -5.75 -15.87
CA ASP A 119 -11.42 -6.14 -16.69
C ASP A 119 -11.57 -5.26 -17.95
N GLY A 120 -10.96 -4.06 -17.94
CA GLY A 120 -10.99 -3.13 -19.06
C GLY A 120 -10.07 -3.45 -20.24
N GLN A 121 -9.15 -4.42 -20.14
CA GLN A 121 -7.92 -4.45 -20.98
C GLN A 121 -7.16 -3.10 -20.95
N LYS A 122 -7.29 -2.35 -19.84
CA LYS A 122 -6.77 -0.98 -19.68
C LYS A 122 -5.52 -0.91 -18.82
N LEU A 123 -5.06 -2.04 -18.30
CA LEU A 123 -3.73 -2.08 -17.73
C LEU A 123 -2.70 -1.91 -18.83
N PRO A 124 -1.64 -1.14 -18.57
CA PRO A 124 -0.35 -1.43 -19.18
C PRO A 124 -0.12 -2.95 -19.21
N SER A 125 0.22 -3.51 -20.36
CA SER A 125 0.67 -4.91 -20.50
C SER A 125 1.71 -5.30 -19.41
N LEU A 126 2.45 -4.30 -18.92
CA LEU A 126 3.38 -4.32 -17.80
C LEU A 126 2.83 -4.95 -16.50
N GLU A 127 1.55 -4.76 -16.17
CA GLU A 127 0.99 -5.14 -14.85
C GLU A 127 0.18 -6.44 -14.89
N SER A 128 -0.34 -6.81 -16.07
CA SER A 128 -1.21 -7.98 -16.25
C SER A 128 -0.62 -9.07 -17.15
N GLU A 129 0.38 -8.78 -17.99
CA GLU A 129 0.89 -9.71 -19.01
C GLU A 129 2.39 -9.56 -19.25
N ILE A 130 3.22 -9.98 -18.27
CA ILE A 130 4.64 -10.20 -18.55
C ILE A 130 4.76 -11.46 -19.43
N THR A 131 4.84 -11.24 -20.74
CA THR A 131 5.12 -12.29 -21.73
C THR A 131 6.62 -12.57 -21.71
N LEU A 132 7.02 -13.73 -21.18
CA LEU A 132 8.43 -14.14 -21.05
C LEU A 132 8.99 -14.64 -22.39
N ASP A 133 8.13 -15.20 -23.23
CA ASP A 133 8.39 -15.60 -24.62
C ASP A 133 7.07 -15.76 -25.38
N GLU A 134 7.13 -16.08 -26.69
CA GLU A 134 5.99 -16.25 -27.61
C GLU A 134 4.88 -17.21 -27.09
N TYR A 135 5.14 -18.00 -26.03
CA TYR A 135 4.22 -19.02 -25.51
C TYR A 135 3.97 -18.94 -24.00
N THR A 136 4.63 -18.04 -23.26
CA THR A 136 4.63 -18.06 -21.79
C THR A 136 4.25 -16.70 -21.20
N THR A 137 3.03 -16.61 -20.66
CA THR A 137 2.58 -15.46 -19.88
C THR A 137 2.82 -15.72 -18.39
N ALA A 138 3.69 -14.94 -17.74
CA ALA A 138 3.98 -15.05 -16.30
C ALA A 138 2.91 -14.39 -15.40
N SER A 139 2.01 -13.63 -16.03
CA SER A 139 0.87 -12.87 -15.50
C SER A 139 0.46 -13.23 -14.06
N HIS A 140 -0.17 -14.40 -13.86
CA HIS A 140 -0.94 -14.60 -12.64
C HIS A 140 -0.12 -14.63 -11.35
N ASN A 141 1.03 -15.33 -11.34
CA ASN A 141 1.81 -15.46 -10.10
C ASN A 141 2.52 -14.16 -9.70
N ALA A 142 3.03 -13.39 -10.67
CA ALA A 142 3.68 -12.11 -10.39
C ALA A 142 2.68 -11.11 -9.81
N THR A 143 1.46 -11.13 -10.33
CA THR A 143 0.35 -10.31 -9.90
C THR A 143 -0.17 -10.69 -8.50
N VAL A 144 -0.34 -11.99 -8.22
CA VAL A 144 -0.71 -12.50 -6.88
C VAL A 144 0.32 -12.09 -5.82
N ASN A 145 1.61 -12.24 -6.14
CA ASN A 145 2.70 -11.97 -5.18
C ASN A 145 3.15 -10.49 -5.14
N GLY A 146 2.74 -9.67 -6.11
CA GLY A 146 3.10 -8.25 -6.22
C GLY A 146 1.93 -7.35 -5.88
N CYS A 147 1.07 -7.09 -6.87
CA CYS A 147 -0.05 -6.15 -6.76
C CYS A 147 -1.07 -6.60 -5.70
N GLN A 148 -1.54 -7.85 -5.80
CA GLN A 148 -2.62 -8.36 -4.94
C GLN A 148 -2.15 -8.58 -3.50
N ALA A 149 -0.85 -8.81 -3.28
CA ALA A 149 -0.28 -8.87 -1.94
C ALA A 149 -0.51 -7.56 -1.16
N CYS A 150 -0.55 -6.42 -1.85
CA CYS A 150 -0.83 -5.10 -1.26
C CYS A 150 -2.32 -4.70 -1.38
N HIS A 151 -2.91 -4.83 -2.57
CA HIS A 151 -4.26 -4.34 -2.87
C HIS A 151 -5.37 -5.26 -2.37
N GLY A 152 -5.14 -6.56 -2.39
CA GLY A 152 -6.11 -7.60 -2.04
C GLY A 152 -6.46 -8.51 -3.21
N THR A 153 -7.00 -9.67 -2.86
CA THR A 153 -7.60 -10.63 -3.79
C THR A 153 -9.13 -10.61 -3.67
N ASN A 154 -9.83 -11.16 -4.66
CA ASN A 154 -11.28 -11.32 -4.60
C ASN A 154 -11.66 -12.76 -4.28
N MET A 155 -12.13 -12.98 -3.05
CA MET A 155 -12.51 -14.30 -2.55
C MET A 155 -14.00 -14.62 -2.76
N THR A 156 -14.75 -13.80 -3.48
CA THR A 156 -16.19 -14.01 -3.71
C THR A 156 -16.44 -15.37 -4.39
N GLY A 157 -17.10 -16.28 -3.68
CA GLY A 157 -17.38 -17.64 -4.18
C GLY A 157 -16.14 -18.53 -4.34
N LYS A 158 -15.01 -18.15 -3.71
CA LYS A 158 -13.75 -18.90 -3.69
C LYS A 158 -13.49 -19.47 -2.29
N SER A 159 -12.64 -20.49 -2.21
CA SER A 159 -12.23 -21.09 -0.93
C SER A 159 -10.76 -20.80 -0.63
N THR A 160 -10.32 -21.13 0.58
CA THR A 160 -8.92 -21.01 1.01
C THR A 160 -7.98 -22.06 0.42
N ASP A 161 -8.49 -23.00 -0.38
CA ASP A 161 -7.66 -23.94 -1.14
C ASP A 161 -7.20 -23.34 -2.49
N ASP A 162 -7.75 -22.20 -2.90
CA ASP A 162 -7.42 -21.52 -4.16
C ASP A 162 -6.17 -20.62 -3.97
N PRO A 163 -4.99 -21.02 -4.48
CA PRO A 163 -3.73 -20.29 -4.27
C PRO A 163 -3.70 -18.92 -4.96
N ASP A 164 -4.63 -18.68 -5.88
CA ASP A 164 -4.77 -17.44 -6.63
C ASP A 164 -5.42 -16.34 -5.78
N VAL A 165 -6.07 -16.71 -4.66
CA VAL A 165 -6.76 -15.76 -3.78
C VAL A 165 -6.39 -15.89 -2.30
N TRP A 166 -5.74 -16.98 -1.89
CA TRP A 166 -5.34 -17.23 -0.50
C TRP A 166 -3.97 -17.91 -0.40
N PRO A 167 -3.08 -17.54 0.55
CA PRO A 167 -3.25 -16.52 1.60
C PRO A 167 -3.08 -15.09 1.10
N ASN A 168 -3.92 -14.18 1.57
CA ASN A 168 -3.85 -12.76 1.21
C ASN A 168 -4.25 -11.88 2.40
N ASN A 169 -3.50 -10.79 2.64
CA ASN A 169 -3.87 -9.73 3.60
C ASN A 169 -3.83 -8.35 2.96
N GLY A 170 -4.03 -8.26 1.64
CA GLY A 170 -4.06 -6.97 0.97
C GLY A 170 -5.20 -6.11 1.49
N ILE A 171 -4.96 -4.81 1.58
CA ILE A 171 -5.76 -3.89 2.40
C ILE A 171 -7.24 -3.83 1.97
N GLY A 172 -7.51 -4.04 0.69
CA GLY A 172 -8.85 -4.01 0.08
C GLY A 172 -9.37 -5.37 -0.34
N ARG A 173 -8.87 -6.48 0.23
CA ARG A 173 -9.35 -7.85 -0.09
C ARG A 173 -10.88 -7.92 -0.03
N ILE A 174 -11.50 -8.50 -1.06
CA ILE A 174 -12.94 -8.81 -1.03
C ILE A 174 -13.10 -10.18 -0.37
N ASN A 175 -13.74 -10.20 0.79
CA ASN A 175 -13.88 -11.39 1.63
C ASN A 175 -14.97 -12.34 1.11
N PRO A 176 -14.98 -13.62 1.55
CA PRO A 176 -16.00 -14.59 1.15
C PRO A 176 -17.45 -14.15 1.46
N ASP A 177 -17.65 -13.39 2.55
CA ASP A 177 -18.93 -12.81 2.95
C ASP A 177 -19.33 -11.54 2.15
N GLY A 178 -18.49 -11.13 1.18
CA GLY A 178 -18.67 -9.94 0.36
C GLY A 178 -18.26 -8.62 1.01
N SER A 179 -17.82 -8.63 2.28
CA SER A 179 -17.25 -7.44 2.92
C SER A 179 -15.90 -7.09 2.29
N SER A 180 -15.57 -5.80 2.23
CA SER A 180 -14.28 -5.35 1.69
C SER A 180 -13.33 -4.91 2.80
N GLY A 181 -12.08 -5.36 2.67
CA GLY A 181 -10.96 -4.95 3.50
C GLY A 181 -10.34 -6.07 4.33
N SER A 182 -9.08 -5.87 4.70
CA SER A 182 -8.32 -6.74 5.61
C SER A 182 -7.89 -5.96 6.85
N CYS A 183 -8.56 -6.20 7.98
CA CYS A 183 -8.25 -5.51 9.24
C CYS A 183 -6.89 -5.92 9.84
N ALA A 184 -6.29 -7.03 9.38
CA ALA A 184 -4.99 -7.48 9.86
C ALA A 184 -3.79 -6.90 9.08
N SER A 185 -4.01 -5.88 8.24
CA SER A 185 -2.97 -5.30 7.39
C SER A 185 -1.99 -4.40 8.15
N CYS A 186 -2.46 -3.70 9.20
CA CYS A 186 -1.64 -2.74 9.96
C CYS A 186 -1.35 -3.19 11.40
N HIS A 187 -2.32 -3.82 12.06
CA HIS A 187 -2.16 -4.47 13.36
C HIS A 187 -2.40 -5.97 13.18
N THR A 188 -1.33 -6.68 12.93
CA THR A 188 -1.37 -8.05 12.43
C THR A 188 -1.94 -9.02 13.45
N ARG A 189 -2.54 -10.09 12.92
CA ARG A 189 -2.97 -11.23 13.73
C ARG A 189 -1.74 -11.97 14.28
N HIS A 190 -1.76 -12.53 15.49
CA HIS A 190 -2.90 -12.60 16.42
C HIS A 190 -2.75 -11.68 17.64
N VAL A 191 -1.78 -10.77 17.62
CA VAL A 191 -1.54 -9.79 18.69
C VAL A 191 -2.48 -8.59 18.58
N PHE A 192 -2.80 -8.15 17.35
CA PHE A 192 -3.66 -6.99 17.05
C PHE A 192 -3.24 -5.72 17.84
N SER A 193 -1.95 -5.42 17.81
CA SER A 193 -1.35 -4.35 18.62
C SER A 193 -1.59 -2.95 18.02
N VAL A 194 -2.11 -2.03 18.84
CA VAL A 194 -2.20 -0.61 18.46
C VAL A 194 -0.81 0.04 18.31
N GLU A 195 0.18 -0.43 19.07
CA GLU A 195 1.56 0.02 18.94
C GLU A 195 2.11 -0.32 17.56
N GLU A 196 1.86 -1.55 17.09
CA GLU A 196 2.27 -1.98 15.75
C GLU A 196 1.64 -1.08 14.68
N ALA A 197 0.32 -0.86 14.71
CA ALA A 197 -0.36 0.00 13.75
C ALA A 197 0.08 1.48 13.80
N ARG A 198 0.58 1.96 14.94
CA ARG A 198 1.06 3.34 15.10
C ARG A 198 2.48 3.54 14.57
N LYS A 199 3.26 2.47 14.47
CA LYS A 199 4.64 2.50 13.98
C LYS A 199 4.67 2.59 12.45
N PRO A 200 5.57 3.39 11.86
CA PRO A 200 5.74 3.49 10.41
C PRO A 200 5.92 2.14 9.71
N GLU A 201 6.55 1.18 10.38
CA GLU A 201 6.81 -0.20 9.93
C GLU A 201 5.56 -0.93 9.43
N ALA A 202 4.39 -0.68 10.05
CA ALA A 202 3.13 -1.29 9.61
C ALA A 202 2.69 -0.83 8.21
N CYS A 203 3.14 0.33 7.74
CA CYS A 203 2.78 0.85 6.42
C CYS A 203 3.73 0.38 5.30
N GLN A 204 4.96 -0.03 5.66
CA GLN A 204 6.08 -0.15 4.70
C GLN A 204 5.93 -1.30 3.71
N GLN A 205 5.11 -2.31 4.01
CA GLN A 205 4.91 -3.42 3.09
C GLN A 205 4.30 -2.94 1.76
N CYS A 206 3.45 -1.91 1.80
CA CYS A 206 2.69 -1.43 0.63
C CYS A 206 3.12 -0.02 0.20
N HIS A 207 3.50 0.84 1.15
CA HIS A 207 3.84 2.24 0.92
C HIS A 207 5.35 2.44 0.72
N LEU A 208 5.89 1.85 -0.34
CA LEU A 208 7.31 1.81 -0.66
C LEU A 208 7.56 1.83 -2.18
N GLY A 209 8.84 1.88 -2.54
CA GLY A 209 9.28 1.49 -3.87
C GLY A 209 9.19 2.62 -4.89
N PRO A 210 9.22 2.28 -6.18
CA PRO A 210 9.55 3.25 -7.20
C PRO A 210 8.45 4.26 -7.49
N ASP A 211 7.19 3.94 -7.24
CA ASP A 211 6.04 4.73 -7.66
C ASP A 211 5.37 5.45 -6.49
N HIS A 212 5.47 4.92 -5.27
CA HIS A 212 4.99 5.61 -4.08
C HIS A 212 5.89 5.34 -2.86
N PRO A 213 7.10 5.94 -2.82
CA PRO A 213 8.10 5.70 -1.76
C PRO A 213 7.79 6.46 -0.47
N GLN A 214 6.58 6.35 0.07
CA GLN A 214 6.22 7.11 1.27
C GLN A 214 7.09 6.69 2.47
N THR A 215 7.44 5.41 2.63
CA THR A 215 8.35 4.97 3.70
C THR A 215 9.73 5.61 3.56
N GLU A 216 10.33 5.56 2.38
CA GLU A 216 11.67 6.08 2.17
C GLU A 216 11.71 7.61 2.34
N ILE A 217 10.70 8.31 1.84
CA ILE A 217 10.52 9.75 2.05
C ILE A 217 10.41 10.07 3.55
N TYR A 218 9.59 9.30 4.27
CA TYR A 218 9.41 9.51 5.70
C TYR A 218 10.73 9.34 6.47
N PHE A 219 11.49 8.26 6.21
CA PHE A 219 12.76 8.00 6.89
C PHE A 219 13.89 8.96 6.48
N GLU A 220 13.85 9.54 5.28
CA GLU A 220 14.73 10.65 4.90
C GLU A 220 14.42 11.92 5.72
N SER A 221 13.13 12.18 5.97
CA SER A 221 12.66 13.40 6.60
C SER A 221 13.18 13.57 8.04
N LYS A 222 13.05 14.80 8.57
CA LYS A 222 13.33 15.06 9.99
C LYS A 222 12.34 14.39 10.92
N HIS A 223 11.10 14.13 10.49
CA HIS A 223 10.14 13.39 11.31
C HIS A 223 10.61 11.95 11.49
N GLY A 224 10.94 11.25 10.40
CA GLY A 224 11.48 9.89 10.46
C GLY A 224 12.83 9.80 11.15
N SER A 225 13.72 10.79 10.99
CA SER A 225 14.99 10.83 11.71
C SER A 225 14.82 10.92 13.23
N ILE A 226 13.85 11.72 13.72
CA ILE A 226 13.55 11.82 15.15
C ILE A 226 12.92 10.53 15.64
N TYR A 227 11.95 9.97 14.89
CA TYR A 227 11.37 8.67 15.18
C TYR A 227 12.43 7.58 15.31
N GLY A 228 13.35 7.45 14.35
CA GLY A 228 14.40 6.44 14.41
C GLY A 228 15.43 6.65 15.52
N THR A 229 15.44 7.82 16.17
CA THR A 229 16.33 8.13 17.30
C THR A 229 15.63 7.96 18.65
N GLU A 230 14.35 8.26 18.74
CA GLU A 230 13.61 8.40 20.01
C GLU A 230 12.41 7.45 20.13
N GLY A 231 11.99 6.81 19.03
CA GLY A 231 10.75 6.04 18.94
C GLY A 231 10.68 4.84 19.90
N ASP A 232 11.82 4.25 20.24
CA ASP A 232 11.89 3.16 21.22
C ASP A 232 11.50 3.60 22.64
N ASP A 233 11.64 4.90 22.96
CA ASP A 233 11.34 5.47 24.27
C ASP A 233 9.92 6.08 24.36
N TRP A 234 9.16 6.08 23.26
CA TRP A 234 7.81 6.65 23.21
C TRP A 234 6.76 5.71 23.81
N ASN A 235 5.65 6.30 24.29
CA ASN A 235 4.51 5.52 24.78
C ASN A 235 3.56 5.21 23.63
N TRP A 236 3.61 3.99 23.09
CA TRP A 236 2.82 3.60 21.92
C TRP A 236 1.40 3.14 22.21
N THR A 237 1.07 2.90 23.48
CA THR A 237 -0.21 2.25 23.87
C THR A 237 -1.20 3.20 24.52
N GLU A 238 -0.82 4.46 24.73
CA GLU A 238 -1.71 5.45 25.34
C GLU A 238 -2.97 5.67 24.49
N GLY A 239 -4.13 5.70 25.14
CA GLY A 239 -5.39 5.87 24.43
C GLY A 239 -5.50 7.27 23.83
N ASP A 240 -5.11 8.27 24.61
CA ASP A 240 -5.06 9.68 24.26
C ASP A 240 -3.63 10.07 23.86
N TRP A 241 -3.17 9.56 22.71
CA TRP A 241 -1.78 9.64 22.26
C TRP A 241 -1.41 11.05 21.77
N LYS A 242 -0.60 11.79 22.54
CA LYS A 242 -0.39 13.23 22.37
C LYS A 242 0.97 13.65 21.87
N ALA A 243 0.97 14.61 20.94
CA ALA A 243 2.17 15.28 20.48
C ALA A 243 2.84 16.07 21.62
N GLY A 244 4.17 15.92 21.74
CA GLY A 244 4.98 16.56 22.77
C GLY A 244 4.96 15.88 24.14
N GLU A 245 4.03 14.96 24.40
CA GLU A 245 3.94 14.17 25.64
C GLU A 245 4.33 12.72 25.39
N ASP A 246 3.65 12.03 24.47
CA ASP A 246 3.87 10.61 24.18
C ASP A 246 4.80 10.38 22.99
N TYR A 247 4.85 11.33 22.05
CA TYR A 247 5.73 11.32 20.89
C TYR A 247 6.20 12.73 20.53
N ARG A 248 7.43 12.84 20.00
CA ARG A 248 8.01 14.14 19.60
C ARG A 248 7.84 14.45 18.10
N ALA A 249 7.83 13.42 17.26
CA ALA A 249 7.66 13.57 15.82
C ALA A 249 6.49 12.71 15.33
N PRO A 250 5.72 13.18 14.33
CA PRO A 250 4.59 12.43 13.83
C PRO A 250 5.05 11.18 13.07
N THR A 251 4.31 10.07 13.19
CA THR A 251 4.41 8.89 12.32
C THR A 251 3.37 8.94 11.20
N CYS A 252 3.38 7.94 10.31
CA CYS A 252 2.33 7.73 9.31
C CYS A 252 0.93 7.76 9.95
N ALA A 253 0.76 7.00 11.05
CA ALA A 253 -0.49 6.92 11.77
C ALA A 253 -0.88 8.26 12.41
N VAL A 254 0.06 9.05 12.96
CA VAL A 254 -0.25 10.38 13.53
C VAL A 254 -0.89 11.29 12.47
N CYS A 255 -0.28 11.35 11.29
CA CYS A 255 -0.75 12.20 10.21
C CYS A 255 -2.09 11.73 9.63
N HIS A 256 -2.26 10.43 9.40
CA HIS A 256 -3.36 9.91 8.59
C HIS A 256 -4.52 9.29 9.36
N MET A 257 -4.33 8.86 10.61
CA MET A 257 -5.33 8.03 11.32
C MET A 257 -5.56 8.41 12.78
N SER A 258 -4.52 8.72 13.53
CA SER A 258 -4.58 8.94 14.97
C SER A 258 -5.28 10.25 15.31
N GLY A 259 -5.88 10.29 16.49
CA GLY A 259 -6.51 11.50 17.00
C GLY A 259 -5.51 12.60 17.36
N THR A 260 -6.02 13.81 17.45
CA THR A 260 -5.37 15.00 18.01
C THR A 260 -6.34 15.63 19.00
N ASP A 261 -5.97 16.74 19.65
CA ASP A 261 -6.90 17.48 20.50
C ASP A 261 -8.16 17.96 19.74
N GLU A 262 -8.05 18.19 18.43
CA GLU A 262 -9.15 18.68 17.58
C GLU A 262 -9.81 17.58 16.74
N LEU A 263 -9.10 16.48 16.45
CA LEU A 263 -9.55 15.42 15.57
C LEU A 263 -9.69 14.10 16.31
N LYS A 264 -10.79 13.40 16.06
CA LYS A 264 -10.91 12.01 16.49
C LYS A 264 -10.01 11.13 15.64
N ALA A 265 -9.55 10.03 16.25
CA ALA A 265 -8.94 8.94 15.49
C ALA A 265 -9.96 8.36 14.50
N THR A 266 -9.48 7.86 13.37
CA THR A 266 -10.31 7.32 12.31
C THR A 266 -9.58 6.24 11.51
N HIS A 267 -10.33 5.24 11.03
CA HIS A 267 -9.85 4.26 10.03
C HIS A 267 -10.13 4.72 8.59
N ASP A 268 -10.71 5.91 8.39
CA ASP A 268 -10.89 6.51 7.08
C ASP A 268 -9.62 7.30 6.71
N VAL A 269 -8.64 6.59 6.13
CA VAL A 269 -7.36 7.18 5.72
C VAL A 269 -7.49 8.25 4.63
N SER A 270 -8.65 8.33 3.96
CA SER A 270 -8.95 9.34 2.94
C SER A 270 -9.45 10.66 3.54
N SER A 271 -9.76 10.69 4.84
CA SER A 271 -10.39 11.83 5.53
C SER A 271 -9.53 13.08 5.64
N ARG A 272 -8.22 12.98 5.35
CA ARG A 272 -7.23 14.08 5.47
C ARG A 272 -6.44 14.33 4.18
N LEU A 273 -6.81 13.68 3.07
CA LEU A 273 -6.09 13.82 1.79
C LEU A 273 -6.69 14.97 0.98
N SER A 274 -5.92 16.03 0.69
CA SER A 274 -6.39 17.16 -0.13
C SER A 274 -6.08 17.01 -1.62
N TRP A 275 -5.22 16.06 -1.98
CA TRP A 275 -4.70 15.83 -3.32
C TRP A 275 -4.69 14.33 -3.65
N GLU A 276 -5.07 14.01 -4.87
CA GLU A 276 -4.76 12.75 -5.54
C GLU A 276 -3.43 12.94 -6.27
N LEU A 277 -2.36 12.34 -5.73
CA LEU A 277 -0.99 12.48 -6.23
C LEU A 277 -0.58 11.34 -7.17
N GLU A 278 -1.29 10.22 -7.11
CA GLU A 278 -1.06 9.02 -7.89
C GLU A 278 -1.38 9.13 -9.39
N PRO A 279 -2.32 9.96 -9.91
CA PRO A 279 -2.60 9.97 -11.34
C PRO A 279 -1.51 10.72 -12.11
N PRO A 280 -1.43 10.54 -13.44
CA PRO A 280 -0.47 11.27 -14.28
C PRO A 280 -0.59 12.79 -14.16
N VAL A 281 -1.82 13.30 -13.99
CA VAL A 281 -2.11 14.70 -13.66
C VAL A 281 -2.77 14.72 -12.29
N SER A 282 -2.08 15.30 -11.31
CA SER A 282 -2.61 15.43 -9.96
C SER A 282 -3.76 16.43 -9.92
N ARG A 283 -4.74 16.12 -9.09
CA ARG A 283 -5.94 16.93 -8.88
C ARG A 283 -6.31 16.94 -7.42
N HIS A 284 -7.04 17.96 -7.00
CA HIS A 284 -7.64 17.95 -5.67
C HIS A 284 -8.63 16.78 -5.55
N THR A 285 -8.65 16.18 -4.36
CA THR A 285 -9.62 15.12 -4.05
C THR A 285 -11.03 15.68 -4.11
N ASP A 286 -11.95 14.94 -4.71
CA ASP A 286 -13.37 15.21 -4.56
C ASP A 286 -13.98 14.19 -3.57
N ASN A 287 -15.29 13.99 -3.64
CA ASN A 287 -16.02 13.05 -2.79
C ASN A 287 -16.36 11.73 -3.50
N THR A 288 -15.77 11.46 -4.67
CA THR A 288 -16.03 10.27 -5.49
C THR A 288 -14.73 9.60 -5.94
N ALA A 289 -14.66 8.28 -5.81
CA ALA A 289 -13.67 7.46 -6.49
C ALA A 289 -13.94 7.57 -8.01
N ASN A 290 -13.30 8.52 -8.68
CA ASN A 290 -13.65 8.96 -10.04
C ASN A 290 -13.82 7.82 -11.06
N ILE A 291 -12.97 6.79 -10.99
CA ILE A 291 -13.02 5.62 -11.88
C ILE A 291 -14.15 4.66 -11.48
N LEU A 292 -14.42 4.53 -10.18
CA LEU A 292 -15.41 3.60 -9.62
C LEU A 292 -16.81 4.20 -9.46
N GLY A 293 -16.95 5.52 -9.62
CA GLY A 293 -18.23 6.25 -9.43
C GLY A 293 -18.81 6.12 -8.02
N THR A 294 -18.00 5.76 -7.02
CA THR A 294 -18.44 5.46 -5.66
C THR A 294 -18.05 6.58 -4.70
N PRO A 295 -18.92 7.03 -3.77
CA PRO A 295 -18.53 8.02 -2.77
C PRO A 295 -17.32 7.56 -1.96
N ILE A 296 -16.40 8.49 -1.67
CA ILE A 296 -15.22 8.23 -0.85
C ILE A 296 -15.24 9.06 0.43
N SER A 297 -14.64 8.49 1.46
CA SER A 297 -14.52 9.10 2.78
C SER A 297 -15.88 9.53 3.35
N ASP A 298 -15.91 10.60 4.13
CA ASP A 298 -17.11 11.17 4.75
C ASP A 298 -17.83 12.22 3.89
N GLY A 299 -17.52 12.28 2.59
CA GLY A 299 -18.14 13.20 1.64
C GLY A 299 -17.63 14.64 1.68
N THR A 300 -16.56 14.90 2.45
CA THR A 300 -15.95 16.23 2.58
C THR A 300 -15.20 16.69 1.33
N THR A 301 -15.10 18.02 1.21
CA THR A 301 -14.31 18.71 0.20
C THR A 301 -12.81 18.63 0.49
N TRP A 302 -11.96 18.83 -0.52
CA TRP A 302 -10.51 18.86 -0.31
C TRP A 302 -10.06 19.96 0.66
N GLN A 303 -10.80 21.07 0.75
CA GLN A 303 -10.51 22.15 1.68
C GLN A 303 -10.71 21.70 3.13
N GLU A 304 -11.83 21.04 3.43
CA GLU A 304 -12.08 20.47 4.76
C GLU A 304 -11.03 19.41 5.10
N LYS A 305 -10.62 18.58 4.13
CA LYS A 305 -9.53 17.61 4.30
C LYS A 305 -8.18 18.29 4.55
N ARG A 306 -7.88 19.40 3.86
CA ARG A 306 -6.69 20.23 4.08
C ARG A 306 -6.70 20.83 5.48
N GLU A 307 -7.82 21.40 5.92
CA GLU A 307 -7.96 21.98 7.27
C GLU A 307 -7.69 20.92 8.35
N ARG A 308 -8.21 19.70 8.18
CA ARG A 308 -7.90 18.57 9.08
C ARG A 308 -6.40 18.26 9.10
N MET A 309 -5.73 18.18 7.95
CA MET A 309 -4.30 17.89 7.96
C MET A 309 -3.48 19.05 8.56
N THR A 310 -3.85 20.30 8.27
CA THR A 310 -3.24 21.49 8.87
C THR A 310 -3.33 21.46 10.40
N SER A 311 -4.48 21.09 10.98
CA SER A 311 -4.60 21.02 12.44
C SER A 311 -3.73 19.93 13.07
N VAL A 312 -3.41 18.86 12.33
CA VAL A 312 -2.40 17.88 12.78
C VAL A 312 -1.02 18.52 12.86
N CYS A 313 -0.63 19.34 11.87
CA CYS A 313 0.65 20.04 11.86
C CYS A 313 0.75 21.09 12.99
N GLU A 314 -0.37 21.75 13.31
CA GLU A 314 -0.43 22.84 14.29
C GLU A 314 -0.25 22.40 15.75
N GLN A 315 -0.28 21.10 16.02
CA GLN A 315 0.16 20.54 17.30
C GLN A 315 1.63 20.87 17.62
N CYS A 316 2.46 21.06 16.59
CA CYS A 316 3.92 21.25 16.72
C CYS A 316 4.44 22.51 16.02
N HIS A 317 3.72 23.03 15.02
CA HIS A 317 4.17 24.12 14.17
C HIS A 317 3.22 25.32 14.24
N SER A 318 3.74 26.53 14.05
CA SER A 318 2.90 27.71 13.93
C SER A 318 2.14 27.70 12.60
N GLU A 319 0.91 28.21 12.59
CA GLU A 319 0.07 28.42 11.39
C GLU A 319 0.85 29.00 10.19
N THR A 320 1.67 30.05 10.40
CA THR A 320 2.49 30.66 9.33
C THR A 320 3.46 29.67 8.69
N TRP A 321 4.06 28.79 9.48
CA TRP A 321 4.96 27.77 8.96
C TRP A 321 4.20 26.75 8.11
N VAL A 322 3.05 26.30 8.61
CA VAL A 322 2.19 25.31 7.92
C VAL A 322 1.65 25.86 6.61
N ASN A 323 1.18 27.11 6.60
CA ASN A 323 0.70 27.78 5.38
C ASN A 323 1.81 27.91 4.34
N ASN A 324 3.00 28.39 4.73
CA ASN A 324 4.13 28.50 3.81
C ASN A 324 4.56 27.13 3.25
N TYR A 325 4.50 26.09 4.08
CA TYR A 325 4.82 24.72 3.66
C TYR A 325 3.85 24.25 2.57
N TYR A 326 2.54 24.37 2.81
CA TYR A 326 1.52 23.96 1.84
C TYR A 326 1.53 24.80 0.57
N GLU A 327 1.75 26.12 0.66
CA GLU A 327 1.91 26.97 -0.53
C GLU A 327 3.04 26.46 -1.44
N ASN A 328 4.15 26.02 -0.86
CA ASN A 328 5.28 25.45 -1.61
C ASN A 328 4.98 24.05 -2.17
N ALA A 329 4.34 23.19 -1.38
CA ALA A 329 3.96 21.85 -1.81
C ALA A 329 2.94 21.90 -2.96
N ASP A 330 1.93 22.76 -2.86
CA ASP A 330 0.92 22.97 -3.91
C ASP A 330 1.57 23.52 -5.20
N ALA A 331 2.48 24.49 -5.10
CA ALA A 331 3.23 25.00 -6.25
C ALA A 331 4.10 23.92 -6.91
N THR A 332 4.59 22.96 -6.13
CA THR A 332 5.38 21.82 -6.64
C THR A 332 4.53 20.88 -7.50
N VAL A 333 3.28 20.62 -7.09
CA VAL A 333 2.33 19.83 -7.88
C VAL A 333 2.01 20.51 -9.21
N GLU A 334 1.74 21.82 -9.18
CA GLU A 334 1.47 22.58 -10.41
C GLU A 334 2.67 22.62 -11.37
N LEU A 335 3.89 22.75 -10.82
CA LEU A 335 5.11 22.66 -11.61
C LEU A 335 5.26 21.30 -12.29
N TYR A 336 5.01 20.22 -11.54
CA TYR A 336 5.00 18.87 -12.10
C TYR A 336 3.95 18.74 -13.20
N ASN A 337 2.69 19.13 -12.94
CA ASN A 337 1.58 18.98 -13.89
C ASN A 337 1.92 19.64 -15.24
N LYS A 338 2.52 20.83 -15.20
CA LYS A 338 3.01 21.52 -16.39
C LYS A 338 4.12 20.76 -17.12
N LYS A 339 5.08 20.19 -16.40
CA LYS A 339 6.20 19.41 -16.98
C LYS A 339 5.71 18.11 -17.62
N TYR A 340 4.74 17.45 -16.99
CA TYR A 340 4.12 16.26 -17.56
C TYR A 340 3.37 16.59 -18.84
N ALA A 341 2.50 17.60 -18.84
CA ALA A 341 1.75 18.00 -20.03
C ALA A 341 2.66 18.36 -21.22
N ASP A 342 3.77 19.05 -20.95
CA ASP A 342 4.79 19.38 -21.95
C ASP A 342 5.45 18.12 -22.53
N SER A 343 5.84 17.17 -21.68
CA SER A 343 6.54 15.95 -22.12
C SER A 343 5.59 14.93 -22.78
N SER A 344 4.38 14.75 -22.24
CA SER A 344 3.37 13.84 -22.80
C SER A 344 2.93 14.29 -24.19
N SER A 345 2.83 15.60 -24.43
CA SER A 345 2.44 16.14 -25.74
C SER A 345 3.37 15.73 -26.89
N ILE A 346 4.64 15.42 -26.58
CA ILE A 346 5.61 14.93 -27.56
C ILE A 346 5.22 13.51 -27.98
N VAL A 347 4.97 12.61 -27.03
CA VAL A 347 4.57 11.23 -27.31
C VAL A 347 3.18 11.17 -27.96
N ASP A 348 2.24 11.98 -27.47
CA ASP A 348 0.90 12.11 -28.07
C ASP A 348 0.98 12.56 -29.53
N SER A 349 1.93 13.42 -29.87
CA SER A 349 2.14 13.84 -31.27
C SER A 349 2.66 12.71 -32.15
N LEU A 350 3.53 11.83 -31.65
CA LEU A 350 4.01 10.67 -32.39
C LEU A 350 2.86 9.69 -32.67
N ARG A 351 2.03 9.41 -31.66
CA ARG A 351 0.82 8.58 -31.81
C ARG A 351 -0.14 9.16 -32.84
N LYS A 352 -0.43 10.46 -32.73
CA LYS A 352 -1.31 11.16 -33.67
C LYS A 352 -0.79 11.16 -35.10
N ASP A 353 0.52 11.21 -35.29
CA ASP A 353 1.16 11.17 -36.60
C ASP A 353 1.26 9.73 -37.16
N GLY A 354 0.81 8.72 -36.40
CA GLY A 354 0.88 7.30 -36.79
C GLY A 354 2.31 6.76 -36.80
N LEU A 355 3.19 7.34 -35.97
CA LEU A 355 4.61 7.01 -35.88
C LEU A 355 4.95 6.00 -34.78
N LEU A 356 3.99 5.71 -33.90
CA LEU A 356 4.08 4.62 -32.92
C LEU A 356 3.16 3.47 -33.35
N THR A 357 3.41 2.27 -32.84
CA THR A 357 2.51 1.15 -33.05
C THR A 357 1.21 1.30 -32.24
N GLU A 358 0.22 0.46 -32.56
CA GLU A 358 -1.03 0.38 -31.79
C GLU A 358 -0.85 -0.40 -30.48
N GLN A 359 0.24 -1.17 -30.34
CA GLN A 359 0.52 -1.94 -29.14
C GLN A 359 1.20 -1.02 -28.12
N ASP A 360 0.58 -0.82 -26.95
CA ASP A 360 1.23 -0.07 -25.87
C ASP A 360 2.40 -0.86 -25.26
N PHE A 361 3.44 -0.13 -24.83
CA PHE A 361 4.65 -0.65 -24.18
C PHE A 361 5.47 -1.60 -25.07
N ASP A 362 5.46 -1.40 -26.39
CA ASP A 362 6.40 -2.06 -27.31
C ASP A 362 7.58 -1.14 -27.70
N GLU A 363 7.45 0.17 -27.47
CA GLU A 363 8.45 1.17 -27.85
C GLU A 363 9.08 1.89 -26.64
N PRO A 364 10.41 2.11 -26.60
CA PRO A 364 11.12 2.70 -25.45
C PRO A 364 10.56 4.06 -24.98
N VAL A 365 10.06 4.88 -25.90
CA VAL A 365 9.49 6.20 -25.58
C VAL A 365 8.24 6.09 -24.70
N GLU A 366 7.50 4.99 -24.81
CA GLU A 366 6.28 4.73 -24.03
C GLU A 366 6.62 4.37 -22.59
N PHE A 367 7.63 3.53 -22.37
CA PHE A 367 8.18 3.28 -21.03
C PHE A 367 8.69 4.56 -20.39
N LYS A 368 9.38 5.41 -21.15
CA LYS A 368 9.90 6.69 -20.64
C LYS A 368 8.81 7.65 -20.20
N ILE A 369 7.74 7.84 -21.00
CA ILE A 369 6.65 8.70 -20.55
C ILE A 369 5.86 8.10 -19.40
N TYR A 370 5.75 6.77 -19.32
CA TYR A 370 5.15 6.08 -18.17
C TYR A 370 5.95 6.32 -16.89
N GLU A 371 7.24 6.01 -16.88
CA GLU A 371 8.12 6.20 -15.71
C GLU A 371 8.18 7.68 -15.30
N PHE A 372 8.17 8.61 -16.26
CA PHE A 372 8.13 10.05 -16.00
C PHE A 372 6.99 10.43 -15.05
N TRP A 373 5.77 9.92 -15.27
CA TRP A 373 4.64 10.28 -14.41
C TRP A 373 4.47 9.33 -13.22
N HIS A 374 4.66 8.02 -13.45
CA HIS A 374 4.38 6.94 -12.52
C HIS A 374 5.44 6.85 -11.42
N HIS A 375 6.71 6.98 -11.77
CA HIS A 375 7.79 6.97 -10.79
C HIS A 375 8.16 8.40 -10.43
N GLU A 376 8.77 9.12 -11.37
CA GLU A 376 9.56 10.31 -11.04
C GLU A 376 8.66 11.46 -10.64
N GLY A 377 7.51 11.55 -11.30
CA GLY A 377 6.44 12.46 -10.95
C GLY A 377 5.89 12.19 -9.55
N ARG A 378 5.46 10.96 -9.26
CA ARG A 378 4.87 10.61 -7.96
C ARG A 378 5.87 10.87 -6.83
N ARG A 379 7.14 10.46 -7.01
CA ARG A 379 8.26 10.78 -6.09
C ARG A 379 8.38 12.27 -5.80
N ALA A 380 8.42 13.09 -6.85
CA ALA A 380 8.56 14.54 -6.70
C ALA A 380 7.41 15.16 -5.91
N ARG A 381 6.16 14.75 -6.21
CA ARG A 381 4.97 15.27 -5.56
C ARG A 381 4.84 14.78 -4.12
N MET A 382 4.98 13.48 -3.88
CA MET A 382 4.87 12.89 -2.54
C MET A 382 6.00 13.40 -1.62
N GLY A 383 7.22 13.54 -2.15
CA GLY A 383 8.35 14.13 -1.43
C GLY A 383 8.06 15.55 -0.92
N ALA A 384 7.32 16.34 -1.72
CA ALA A 384 6.96 17.71 -1.36
C ALA A 384 5.94 17.79 -0.23
N PHE A 385 5.07 16.77 -0.08
CA PHE A 385 4.08 16.71 0.99
C PHE A 385 4.60 16.04 2.28
N MET A 386 5.70 15.31 2.20
CA MET A 386 6.26 14.54 3.31
C MET A 386 7.69 14.92 3.71
N MET A 387 8.15 16.12 3.35
CA MET A 387 9.46 16.66 3.75
C MET A 387 10.67 15.83 3.29
N GLY A 388 10.61 15.22 2.10
CA GLY A 388 11.71 14.45 1.48
C GLY A 388 12.42 15.23 0.38
N PRO A 389 13.39 16.10 0.68
CA PRO A 389 14.04 16.94 -0.33
C PRO A 389 14.80 16.15 -1.41
N ASP A 390 15.37 15.00 -1.10
CA ASP A 390 16.06 14.15 -2.09
C ASP A 390 15.05 13.51 -3.05
N TYR A 391 13.91 13.06 -2.54
CA TYR A 391 12.79 12.59 -3.37
C TYR A 391 12.15 13.67 -4.23
N VAL A 392 12.10 14.91 -3.76
CA VAL A 392 11.66 16.05 -4.57
C VAL A 392 12.63 16.30 -5.72
N GLN A 393 13.94 16.36 -5.42
CA GLN A 393 14.93 16.84 -6.37
C GLN A 393 15.60 15.72 -7.16
N TRP A 394 16.33 14.81 -6.50
CA TRP A 394 17.25 13.89 -7.15
C TRP A 394 16.58 12.61 -7.63
N HIS A 395 15.56 12.12 -6.93
CA HIS A 395 14.69 11.04 -7.43
C HIS A 395 13.44 11.56 -8.17
N GLY A 396 13.21 12.87 -8.13
CA GLY A 396 12.03 13.52 -8.74
C GLY A 396 12.41 14.41 -9.92
N PHE A 397 12.46 15.74 -9.71
CA PHE A 397 12.65 16.72 -10.78
C PHE A 397 13.90 16.56 -11.64
N TYR A 398 14.97 15.99 -11.09
CA TYR A 398 16.18 15.66 -11.84
C TYR A 398 15.93 14.53 -12.83
N GLU A 399 15.30 13.42 -12.40
CA GLU A 399 14.95 12.32 -13.30
C GLU A 399 13.91 12.77 -14.33
N LEU A 400 12.92 13.58 -13.95
CA LEU A 400 11.99 14.22 -14.89
C LEU A 400 12.71 15.03 -15.98
N LEU A 401 13.76 15.76 -15.63
CA LEU A 401 14.54 16.51 -16.61
C LEU A 401 15.30 15.57 -17.57
N LYS A 402 15.86 14.49 -17.03
CA LYS A 402 16.60 13.48 -17.79
C LYS A 402 15.67 12.72 -18.73
N ASP A 403 14.56 12.18 -18.22
CA ASP A 403 13.55 11.48 -19.03
C ASP A 403 13.01 12.38 -20.14
N LYS A 404 12.80 13.68 -19.88
CA LYS A 404 12.39 14.61 -20.94
C LYS A 404 13.44 14.70 -22.06
N ALA A 405 14.73 14.76 -21.73
CA ALA A 405 15.78 14.83 -22.73
C ALA A 405 15.81 13.55 -23.59
N GLU A 406 15.64 12.39 -22.95
CA GLU A 406 15.56 11.09 -23.61
C GLU A 406 14.32 10.99 -24.52
N ILE A 407 13.14 11.44 -24.05
CA ILE A 407 11.91 11.49 -24.85
C ILE A 407 12.08 12.36 -26.10
N VAL A 408 12.71 13.54 -25.97
CA VAL A 408 12.98 14.43 -27.11
C VAL A 408 13.89 13.75 -28.12
N GLU A 409 14.99 13.14 -27.67
CA GLU A 409 15.92 12.43 -28.56
C GLU A 409 15.25 11.26 -29.27
N MET A 410 14.48 10.43 -28.55
CA MET A 410 13.73 9.31 -29.13
C MET A 410 12.71 9.80 -30.17
N ALA A 411 11.98 10.87 -29.87
CA ALA A 411 11.01 11.44 -30.80
C ALA A 411 11.66 11.97 -32.09
N GLU A 412 12.82 12.62 -31.99
CA GLU A 412 13.60 13.06 -33.16
C GLU A 412 14.07 11.88 -34.01
N GLN A 413 14.55 10.81 -33.38
CA GLN A 413 14.99 9.59 -34.08
C GLN A 413 13.83 8.88 -34.79
N ILE A 414 12.67 8.74 -34.14
CA ILE A 414 11.47 8.13 -34.73
C ILE A 414 11.04 8.91 -35.97
N ARG A 415 10.97 10.25 -35.87
CA ARG A 415 10.60 11.12 -37.00
C ARG A 415 11.62 11.03 -38.14
N LEU A 416 12.91 11.03 -37.83
CA LEU A 416 13.98 10.89 -38.83
C LEU A 416 13.89 9.55 -39.57
N ASN A 417 13.62 8.45 -38.86
CA ASN A 417 13.49 7.13 -39.46
C ASN A 417 12.29 7.08 -40.42
N ALA A 418 11.13 7.62 -40.00
CA ALA A 418 9.95 7.72 -40.85
C ALA A 418 10.21 8.55 -42.11
N ASP A 419 10.93 9.67 -41.99
CA ASP A 419 11.33 10.49 -43.14
C ASP A 419 12.27 9.73 -44.10
N ILE A 420 13.21 8.94 -43.57
CA ILE A 420 14.12 8.12 -44.38
C ILE A 420 13.34 7.02 -45.11
N GLU A 421 12.45 6.31 -44.42
CA GLU A 421 11.61 5.25 -44.99
C GLU A 421 10.73 5.78 -46.13
N ALA A 422 10.07 6.93 -45.90
CA ALA A 422 9.27 7.61 -46.90
C ALA A 422 10.10 8.01 -48.13
N ASN A 423 11.34 8.50 -47.94
CA ASN A 423 12.24 8.89 -49.03
C ASN A 423 12.83 7.70 -49.80
N LEU A 424 13.05 6.56 -49.14
CA LEU A 424 13.55 5.34 -49.76
C LEU A 424 12.43 4.51 -50.42
N GLY A 425 11.17 4.87 -50.20
CA GLY A 425 10.02 4.11 -50.67
C GLY A 425 9.90 2.74 -49.99
N ILE A 426 10.46 2.60 -48.78
CA ILE A 426 10.37 1.40 -47.97
C ILE A 426 9.14 1.56 -47.09
N ASP A 427 8.13 0.72 -47.30
CA ASP A 427 6.96 0.65 -46.42
C ASP A 427 7.20 -0.41 -45.34
N VAL A 428 7.93 -0.05 -44.28
CA VAL A 428 8.22 -0.95 -43.15
C VAL A 428 6.96 -1.28 -42.35
N SER A 429 5.88 -0.50 -42.53
CA SER A 429 4.58 -0.83 -41.95
C SER A 429 4.02 -2.15 -42.49
N SER A 430 4.48 -2.63 -43.64
CA SER A 430 4.10 -3.92 -44.21
C SER A 430 4.93 -5.11 -43.69
N GLU A 431 6.20 -4.91 -43.32
CA GLU A 431 7.08 -5.99 -42.83
C GLU A 431 6.86 -6.32 -41.35
N LYS A 432 6.52 -5.33 -40.50
CA LYS A 432 6.06 -5.62 -39.11
C LYS A 432 4.72 -6.38 -39.14
N ARG A 433 3.81 -6.04 -40.08
CA ARG A 433 2.49 -6.70 -40.25
C ARG A 433 2.54 -8.14 -40.77
N GLU A 434 3.61 -8.56 -41.45
CA GLU A 434 3.73 -9.93 -41.99
C GLU A 434 4.49 -10.88 -41.03
N ASN A 435 5.40 -10.34 -40.21
CA ASN A 435 6.16 -11.14 -39.24
C ASN A 435 5.36 -11.55 -38.00
N ASP A 436 4.27 -10.86 -37.66
CA ASP A 436 3.32 -11.32 -36.62
C ASP A 436 2.47 -12.52 -37.09
N ALA A 437 2.55 -12.91 -38.37
CA ALA A 437 1.78 -14.02 -38.92
C ALA A 437 2.63 -15.22 -39.38
N LYS A 438 3.94 -15.09 -39.61
CA LYS A 438 4.80 -16.21 -40.05
C LYS A 438 6.26 -16.10 -39.64
N THR A 439 6.66 -16.97 -38.71
CA THR A 439 8.00 -17.59 -38.56
C THR A 439 9.21 -16.66 -38.43
N THR A 440 9.80 -16.66 -37.24
CA THR A 440 11.14 -16.21 -36.88
C THR A 440 12.23 -16.72 -37.82
N PRO A 441 13.22 -15.88 -38.17
CA PRO A 441 14.61 -16.33 -38.25
C PRO A 441 15.41 -15.66 -37.14
N GLY A 442 16.03 -16.49 -36.30
CA GLY A 442 16.81 -16.05 -35.14
C GLY A 442 17.98 -15.12 -35.49
N PHE A 443 18.28 -14.24 -34.52
CA PHE A 443 19.52 -13.56 -34.10
C PHE A 443 20.77 -13.37 -35.01
N GLU A 444 20.76 -13.73 -36.29
CA GLU A 444 21.94 -13.60 -37.18
C GLU A 444 21.84 -12.41 -38.16
N ALA A 445 20.66 -11.79 -38.34
CA ALA A 445 20.48 -10.72 -39.32
C ALA A 445 20.94 -9.32 -38.83
N LEU A 446 21.03 -9.08 -37.52
CA LEU A 446 21.39 -7.76 -36.97
C LEU A 446 22.90 -7.43 -37.05
N VAL A 447 23.75 -8.41 -37.34
CA VAL A 447 25.22 -8.23 -37.41
C VAL A 447 25.70 -7.75 -38.80
N LEU A 448 24.84 -7.85 -39.83
CA LEU A 448 25.22 -7.50 -41.21
C LEU A 448 24.92 -6.04 -41.60
N LEU A 449 24.01 -5.34 -40.90
CA LEU A 449 23.71 -3.93 -41.21
C LEU A 449 24.63 -2.92 -40.49
N SER A 450 25.14 -3.24 -39.31
CA SER A 450 26.11 -2.39 -38.57
C SER A 450 27.50 -2.37 -39.22
N SER A 451 27.85 -3.43 -39.97
CA SER A 451 29.12 -3.54 -40.67
C SER A 451 29.14 -2.79 -42.01
N VAL A 452 28.00 -2.54 -42.65
CA VAL A 452 27.93 -1.78 -43.92
C VAL A 452 27.97 -0.26 -43.70
N LEU A 453 27.31 0.26 -42.65
CA LEU A 453 27.38 1.70 -42.31
C LEU A 453 28.77 2.15 -41.85
N SER A 454 29.52 1.26 -41.17
CA SER A 454 30.89 1.53 -40.72
C SER A 454 31.88 1.66 -41.89
N VAL A 455 31.66 0.94 -43.00
CA VAL A 455 32.52 1.00 -44.19
C VAL A 455 32.26 2.26 -45.01
N VAL A 456 31.01 2.74 -45.08
CA VAL A 456 30.66 3.96 -45.83
C VAL A 456 31.17 5.23 -45.13
N MET A 457 31.16 5.30 -43.79
CA MET A 457 31.75 6.44 -43.06
C MET A 457 33.28 6.50 -43.11
N ILE A 458 33.97 5.35 -43.25
CA ILE A 458 35.44 5.31 -43.34
C ILE A 458 35.93 5.71 -44.74
N MET A 459 35.15 5.51 -45.80
CA MET A 459 35.54 5.92 -47.16
C MET A 459 35.27 7.41 -47.46
N SER A 460 34.34 8.06 -46.75
CA SER A 460 34.07 9.51 -46.89
C SER A 460 35.14 10.42 -46.25
N ARG A 461 35.91 9.92 -45.27
CA ARG A 461 36.94 10.69 -44.56
C ARG A 461 38.34 10.70 -45.18
N LYS A 462 38.58 9.98 -46.28
CA LYS A 462 39.90 9.93 -46.97
C LYS A 462 40.01 10.79 -48.23
N GLY A 463 39.05 11.69 -48.46
CA GLY A 463 39.04 12.60 -49.60
C GLY A 463 39.05 14.08 -49.22
N LYS A 464 40.02 14.53 -48.42
CA LYS A 464 40.51 15.92 -48.38
C LYS A 464 41.99 15.95 -48.01
#